data_AF-A0A518FJ21-F1
#
_entry.id   AF-A0A518FJ21-F1
#
_cell.length_a   1.000
_cell.length_b   1.000
_cell.length_c   1.000
_cell.angle_alpha   90.00
_cell.angle_beta   90.00
_cell.angle_gamma   90.00
#
_symmetry.space_group_name_H-M   'P 1'
#
loop_
_entity.id
_entity.type
_entity.pdbx_description
1 polymer ?
#
loop_
_entity_poly.entity_id
_entity_poly.type
_entity_poly.pdbx_seq_one_letter_code
_entity_poly.pdbx_strand_id
1 'polypeptide(L)'
;MNQLIVSVDPSRMENPDLDMRYDLFDFLDELFPDMLQDGGYDYAGTQPLLLIFIEISKESPRLQLDSLLEAIQSYQRFGADFKNAIQVFIDSVDSDPVNSYPDS
;
A
#
# COMPACT_ATOMS: atom_id res chain seq x y z
N MET A 1 -2.14 -12.85 8.89
CA MET A 1 -2.26 -12.44 7.48
C MET A 1 -1.62 -11.08 7.44
N ASN A 2 -0.79 -10.80 6.44
CA ASN A 2 -0.16 -9.50 6.36
C ASN A 2 -0.97 -8.70 5.35
N GLN A 3 -1.39 -7.51 5.73
CA GLN A 3 -2.11 -6.59 4.87
C GLN A 3 -1.25 -5.36 4.67
N LEU A 4 -1.08 -4.97 3.42
CA LEU A 4 -0.44 -3.72 3.06
C LEU A 4 -1.54 -2.71 2.71
N ILE A 5 -1.43 -1.50 3.25
CA ILE A 5 -2.35 -0.40 2.99
C ILE A 5 -1.55 0.71 2.32
N VAL A 6 -1.91 1.05 1.08
CA VAL A 6 -1.38 2.23 0.39
C VAL A 6 -2.39 3.36 0.54
N SER A 7 -2.06 4.34 1.35
CA SER A 7 -2.79 5.60 1.41
C SER A 7 -2.27 6.52 0.32
N VAL A 8 -3.16 7.07 -0.51
CA VAL A 8 -2.87 8.06 -1.55
C VAL A 8 -3.57 9.37 -1.21
N ASP A 9 -2.81 10.46 -1.18
CA ASP A 9 -3.33 11.82 -1.05
C ASP A 9 -3.46 12.46 -2.45
N PRO A 10 -4.66 12.46 -3.05
CA PRO A 10 -4.84 12.97 -4.40
C PRO A 10 -4.59 14.48 -4.51
N SER A 11 -4.61 15.22 -3.40
CA SER A 11 -4.32 16.67 -3.40
C SER A 11 -2.85 16.98 -3.70
N ARG A 12 -1.98 15.98 -3.57
CA ARG A 12 -0.53 16.08 -3.82
C ARG A 12 -0.15 15.59 -5.22
N MET A 13 -1.14 15.32 -6.07
CA MET A 13 -0.95 14.83 -7.43
C MET A 13 -1.34 15.90 -8.46
N GLU A 14 -0.60 16.00 -9.56
CA GLU A 14 -0.91 16.92 -10.66
C GLU A 14 -2.17 16.50 -11.43
N ASN A 15 -2.39 15.20 -11.59
CA ASN A 15 -3.54 14.65 -12.31
C ASN A 15 -4.08 13.38 -11.63
N PRO A 16 -4.77 13.50 -10.48
CA PRO A 16 -5.35 12.35 -9.80
C PRO A 16 -6.48 11.73 -10.64
N ASP A 17 -6.24 10.52 -11.13
CA ASP A 17 -7.22 9.70 -11.85
C ASP A 17 -7.87 8.66 -10.91
N LEU A 18 -9.15 8.37 -11.13
CA LEU A 18 -9.87 7.35 -10.37
C LEU A 18 -9.41 5.93 -10.70
N ASP A 19 -8.77 5.69 -11.83
CA ASP A 19 -8.27 4.36 -12.22
C ASP A 19 -7.15 3.86 -11.28
N MET A 20 -6.53 4.77 -10.49
CA MET A 20 -5.62 4.43 -9.39
C MET A 20 -6.16 3.40 -8.40
N ARG A 21 -7.49 3.30 -8.28
CA ARG A 21 -8.17 2.31 -7.42
C ARG A 21 -7.80 0.87 -7.77
N TYR A 22 -7.45 0.60 -9.03
CA TYR A 22 -7.21 -0.75 -9.54
C TYR A 22 -5.81 -0.88 -10.17
N ASP A 23 -5.35 0.15 -10.87
CA ASP A 23 -4.10 0.08 -11.65
C ASP A 23 -2.84 -0.18 -10.83
N LEU A 24 -2.83 0.21 -9.54
CA LEU A 24 -1.72 -0.12 -8.65
C LEU A 24 -1.70 -1.61 -8.33
N PHE A 25 -2.86 -2.19 -7.99
CA PHE A 25 -2.96 -3.62 -7.70
C PHE A 25 -2.61 -4.43 -8.95
N ASP A 26 -3.20 -4.11 -10.10
CA ASP A 26 -2.95 -4.82 -11.36
C ASP A 26 -1.45 -4.82 -11.71
N PHE A 27 -0.78 -3.68 -11.53
CA PHE A 27 0.67 -3.58 -11.74
C PHE A 27 1.48 -4.48 -10.79
N LEU A 28 1.07 -4.56 -9.51
CA LEU A 28 1.78 -5.38 -8.53
C LEU A 28 1.49 -6.87 -8.72
N ASP A 29 0.28 -7.25 -9.10
CA ASP A 29 -0.09 -8.63 -9.40
C ASP A 29 0.66 -9.16 -10.64
N GLU A 30 0.89 -8.31 -11.65
CA GLU A 30 1.76 -8.62 -12.80
C GLU A 30 3.21 -8.93 -12.37
N LEU A 31 3.73 -8.25 -11.34
CA LEU A 31 5.10 -8.42 -10.85
C LEU A 31 5.26 -9.57 -9.84
N PHE A 32 4.22 -9.82 -9.05
CA PHE A 32 4.21 -10.79 -7.95
C PHE A 32 2.98 -11.72 -8.05
N PRO A 33 2.86 -12.49 -9.15
CA PRO A 33 1.71 -13.35 -9.35
C PRO A 33 1.57 -14.38 -8.22
N ASP A 34 0.33 -14.68 -7.84
CA ASP A 34 -0.06 -15.60 -6.76
C ASP A 34 0.37 -15.16 -5.33
N MET A 35 1.12 -14.06 -5.20
CA MET A 35 1.58 -13.54 -3.91
C MET A 35 0.56 -12.60 -3.26
N LEU A 36 -0.24 -11.92 -4.08
CA LEU A 36 -1.13 -10.85 -3.65
C LEU A 36 -2.60 -11.24 -3.85
N GLN A 37 -3.47 -10.69 -3.03
CA GLN A 37 -4.91 -10.69 -3.26
C GLN A 37 -5.43 -9.26 -3.15
N ASP A 38 -6.39 -8.92 -4.03
CA ASP A 38 -7.04 -7.61 -4.03
C ASP A 38 -7.93 -7.49 -2.77
N GLY A 39 -7.56 -6.57 -1.88
CA GLY A 39 -8.35 -6.23 -0.70
C GLY A 39 -9.36 -5.11 -0.95
N GLY A 40 -9.42 -4.58 -2.17
CA GLY A 40 -10.26 -3.45 -2.57
C GLY A 40 -9.70 -2.09 -2.13
N TYR A 41 -10.60 -1.12 -2.05
CA TYR A 41 -10.26 0.25 -1.66
C TYR A 41 -11.38 0.91 -0.83
N ASP A 42 -11.02 1.95 -0.11
CA ASP A 42 -11.96 2.82 0.62
C ASP A 42 -11.46 4.27 0.63
N TYR A 43 -12.27 5.19 1.14
CA TYR A 43 -11.94 6.60 1.33
C TYR A 43 -12.01 7.00 2.80
N ALA A 44 -10.99 7.71 3.28
CA ALA A 44 -10.92 8.16 4.67
C ALA A 44 -10.66 9.65 4.81
N GLY A 45 -11.35 10.29 5.76
CA GLY A 45 -11.16 11.70 6.10
C GLY A 45 -12.12 12.67 5.39
N THR A 46 -12.04 13.95 5.78
CA THR A 46 -12.87 15.03 5.21
C THR A 46 -12.35 15.53 3.87
N GLN A 47 -11.02 15.49 3.69
CA GLN A 47 -10.36 15.50 2.39
C GLN A 47 -9.99 14.04 2.11
N PRO A 48 -10.77 13.31 1.29
CA PRO A 48 -10.71 11.86 1.27
C PRO A 48 -9.36 11.39 0.72
N LEU A 49 -8.59 10.71 1.58
CA LEU A 49 -7.48 9.87 1.16
C LEU A 49 -8.05 8.61 0.51
N LEU A 50 -7.44 8.15 -0.57
CA LEU A 50 -7.73 6.83 -1.13
C LEU A 50 -6.90 5.79 -0.39
N LEU A 51 -7.53 4.77 0.16
CA LEU A 51 -6.88 3.63 0.79
C LEU A 51 -7.00 2.43 -0.14
N ILE A 52 -5.87 1.85 -0.54
CA ILE A 52 -5.81 0.63 -1.34
C ILE A 52 -5.32 -0.50 -0.44
N PHE A 53 -6.10 -1.58 -0.33
CA PHE A 53 -5.81 -2.71 0.53
C PHE A 53 -5.25 -3.86 -0.32
N ILE A 54 -4.08 -4.36 0.05
CA ILE A 54 -3.40 -5.46 -0.64
C ILE A 54 -3.12 -6.54 0.39
N GLU A 55 -3.75 -7.69 0.22
CA GLU A 55 -3.52 -8.84 1.09
C GLU A 55 -2.30 -9.63 0.59
N ILE A 56 -1.41 -9.98 1.50
CA ILE A 56 -0.20 -10.75 1.20
C ILE A 56 -0.43 -12.19 1.65
N SER A 57 -0.33 -13.12 0.69
CA SER A 57 -0.44 -14.55 0.95
C SER A 57 0.51 -14.98 2.07
N LYS A 58 -0.01 -15.77 3.01
CA LYS A 58 0.75 -16.27 4.17
C LYS A 58 1.79 -17.29 3.68
N GLU A 59 2.94 -16.78 3.21
CA GLU A 59 4.24 -17.46 3.06
C GLU A 59 5.32 -16.61 2.34
N SER A 60 5.10 -15.32 2.04
CA SER A 60 6.09 -14.49 1.34
C SER A 60 7.38 -14.24 2.17
N PRO A 61 8.58 -14.62 1.67
CA PRO A 61 9.86 -14.26 2.26
C PRO A 61 10.03 -12.75 2.42
N ARG A 62 10.79 -12.30 3.43
CA ARG A 62 11.11 -10.88 3.66
C ARG A 62 11.65 -10.16 2.42
N LEU A 63 12.48 -10.83 1.62
CA LEU A 63 13.02 -10.29 0.37
C LEU A 63 11.91 -9.91 -0.64
N GLN A 64 10.80 -10.65 -0.68
CA GLN A 64 9.68 -10.32 -1.56
C GLN A 64 8.90 -9.09 -1.06
N LEU A 65 8.82 -8.89 0.26
CA LEU A 65 8.22 -7.69 0.84
C LEU A 65 9.06 -6.44 0.51
N ASP A 66 10.39 -6.52 0.59
CA ASP A 66 11.25 -5.40 0.22
C ASP A 66 11.10 -5.04 -1.26
N SER A 67 11.06 -6.05 -2.16
CA SER A 67 10.80 -5.84 -3.59
C SER A 67 9.40 -5.27 -3.86
N LEU A 68 8.38 -5.70 -3.11
CA LEU A 68 7.03 -5.16 -3.22
C LEU A 68 6.98 -3.66 -2.87
N LEU A 69 7.63 -3.27 -1.78
CA LEU A 69 7.73 -1.87 -1.38
C LEU A 69 8.50 -1.03 -2.41
N GLU A 70 9.58 -1.56 -2.98
CA GLU A 70 10.32 -0.89 -4.05
C GLU A 70 9.47 -0.73 -5.32
N ALA A 71 8.66 -1.72 -5.69
CA ALA A 71 7.74 -1.64 -6.81
C ALA A 71 6.69 -0.52 -6.61
N ILE A 72 6.12 -0.41 -5.41
CA ILE A 72 5.17 0.66 -5.07
C ILE A 72 5.84 2.05 -5.18
N GLN A 73 7.07 2.19 -4.68
CA GLN A 73 7.82 3.46 -4.70
C GLN A 73 8.29 3.86 -6.11
N SER A 74 8.45 2.89 -7.02
CA SER A 74 8.85 3.10 -8.41
C SER A 74 7.66 3.20 -9.38
N TYR A 75 6.43 3.07 -8.88
CA TYR A 75 5.24 3.17 -9.69
C TYR A 75 5.06 4.59 -10.27
N GLN A 76 4.93 4.68 -11.60
CA GLN A 76 4.93 5.94 -12.35
C GLN A 76 3.74 6.13 -13.30
N ARG A 77 2.78 5.18 -13.33
CA ARG A 77 1.63 5.27 -14.27
C ARG A 77 0.77 6.52 -14.04
N PHE A 78 0.76 7.09 -12.83
CA PHE A 78 0.05 8.34 -12.48
C PHE A 78 0.97 9.54 -12.25
N GLY A 79 2.16 9.54 -12.85
CA GLY A 79 3.12 10.64 -12.73
C GLY A 79 4.25 10.37 -11.73
N ALA A 80 5.32 11.17 -11.85
CA ALA A 80 6.51 11.03 -11.01
C ALA A 80 6.31 11.50 -9.56
N ASP A 81 5.18 12.16 -9.30
CA ASP A 81 4.71 12.68 -8.02
C ASP A 81 3.89 11.66 -7.23
N PHE A 82 3.43 10.55 -7.83
CA PHE A 82 2.71 9.49 -7.12
C PHE A 82 3.43 9.03 -5.84
N LYS A 83 4.73 8.74 -5.93
CA LYS A 83 5.56 8.38 -4.75
C LYS A 83 5.55 9.41 -3.63
N ASN A 84 5.33 10.70 -3.96
CA ASN A 84 5.27 11.77 -2.98
C ASN A 84 3.87 11.85 -2.34
N ALA A 85 2.84 11.35 -3.03
CA ALA A 85 1.45 11.36 -2.58
C ALA A 85 1.08 10.14 -1.72
N ILE A 86 1.95 9.13 -1.61
CA ILE A 86 1.63 7.89 -0.90
C ILE A 86 2.27 7.74 0.49
N GLN A 87 1.60 6.95 1.34
CA GLN A 87 2.15 6.35 2.55
C GLN A 87 1.77 4.87 2.58
N VAL A 88 2.73 4.02 2.94
CA VAL A 88 2.55 2.56 2.97
C VAL A 88 2.57 2.08 4.42
N PHE A 89 1.53 1.36 4.81
CA PHE A 89 1.40 0.73 6.13
C PHE A 89 1.36 -0.78 5.96
N ILE A 90 1.92 -1.51 6.92
CA ILE A 90 1.83 -2.98 6.97
C ILE A 90 1.16 -3.33 8.28
N ASP A 91 -0.06 -3.87 8.19
CA ASP A 91 -0.72 -4.51 9.31
C ASP A 91 -0.35 -5.99 9.33
N SER A 92 0.26 -6.43 10.42
CA SER A 92 0.65 -7.82 10.60
C SER A 92 0.14 -8.35 11.93
N VAL A 93 -0.50 -9.51 11.87
CA VAL A 93 -1.08 -10.21 13.04
C VAL A 93 0.01 -10.74 14.00
N ASP A 94 1.29 -10.62 13.67
CA ASP A 94 2.44 -11.00 14.52
C ASP A 94 3.05 -9.82 15.29
N SER A 95 2.25 -8.78 15.58
CA SER A 95 2.65 -7.75 16.53
C SER A 95 2.44 -8.27 17.96
N ASP A 96 3.40 -9.04 18.48
CA ASP A 96 3.58 -9.09 19.94
C ASP A 96 3.66 -7.63 20.43
N PRO A 97 2.88 -7.20 21.43
CA PRO A 97 2.89 -5.83 21.89
C PRO A 97 4.28 -5.49 22.42
N VAL A 98 5.10 -4.84 21.59
CA VAL A 98 6.40 -4.31 21.98
C VAL A 98 6.13 -3.16 22.96
N ASN A 99 6.22 -3.50 24.25
CA ASN A 99 6.36 -2.64 25.43
C ASN A 99 6.02 -1.15 25.20
N SER A 100 4.82 -0.75 25.61
CA SER A 100 4.57 0.62 26.02
C SER A 100 5.53 0.97 27.15
N TYR A 101 6.43 1.93 26.93
CA TYR A 101 7.17 2.54 28.03
C TYR A 101 6.15 3.20 28.98
N PRO A 102 6.27 3.01 30.31
CA PRO A 102 5.48 3.79 31.24
C PRO A 102 5.99 5.23 31.19
N ASP A 103 5.12 6.17 30.83
CA ASP A 103 5.33 7.58 31.11
C ASP A 103 5.23 7.79 32.64
N SER A 104 6.35 8.26 33.19
CA SER A 104 6.56 8.93 34.49
C SER A 104 6.30 8.17 35.79
#